data_AF-A0A221P168-F1
#
_entry.id   AF-A0A221P168-F1
#
_cell.length_a   1.000
_cell.length_b   1.000
_cell.length_c   1.000
_cell.angle_alpha   90.00
_cell.angle_beta   90.00
_cell.angle_gamma   90.00
#
_symmetry.space_group_name_H-M   'P 1'
#
loop_
_entity.id
_entity.type
_entity.pdbx_description
1 polymer ?
#
loop_
_entity_poly.entity_id
_entity_poly.type
_entity_poly.pdbx_seq_one_letter_code
_entity_poly.pdbx_strand_id
1 'polypeptide(L)'
;MDGTRVISMALTLAAILVGLLGAAVPQAHAADVQLLQRDLAGLSYAPLSGVDGIYGSQTTDSVRHFQRDNGLAVDGDAGPATMAALTAKVKQVQSKAGTSADGDYGPATLSAVRAYQSAHRLEVDGIAGPQTMGAMNIDRITSSGTGASSDTKLLQRNLVGLGYLASGGVDGIYGPATKDAVLSFQSDNGLEVDGIAGPQTNAALTAKVKQVQSKAGTSADGDYGPATLSAVRAYQSAHRLEVDGIAGPQTMASMGIARELGGGSSGGESGGSPSTPPLSGSIRDKIVQAARSQLGVHEWNNNCNPYGPCEPWCALFASWTWRQAGINFHTAFSGDFYYYGRNHGTLHSGLSNPQPGDAIVFGSGPQSPSTSTHVGIIEKAYADGTVDTIEGNASDQVMRRHFNPATRGAYAIVSPSGA
;
A
#
# COMPACT_ATOMS: atom_id res chain seq x y z
N MET A 1 -27.95 28.28 4.22
CA MET A 1 -27.02 29.42 4.38
C MET A 1 -25.87 29.16 3.44
N ASP A 2 -25.69 30.05 2.47
CA ASP A 2 -24.76 29.96 1.35
C ASP A 2 -23.34 29.57 1.78
N GLY A 3 -22.83 28.48 1.22
CA GLY A 3 -21.49 27.95 1.44
C GLY A 3 -20.54 28.26 0.29
N THR A 4 -20.76 29.34 -0.45
CA THR A 4 -19.85 29.83 -1.49
C THR A 4 -18.59 30.36 -0.81
N ARG A 5 -17.69 29.46 -0.42
CA ARG A 5 -16.34 29.85 -0.02
C ARG A 5 -15.55 30.12 -1.27
N VAL A 6 -15.30 31.41 -1.47
CA VAL A 6 -14.30 31.97 -2.35
C VAL A 6 -12.97 31.27 -2.04
N ILE A 7 -12.60 30.31 -2.88
CA ILE A 7 -11.23 29.84 -2.98
C ILE A 7 -10.45 31.07 -3.44
N SER A 8 -9.67 31.68 -2.55
CA SER A 8 -8.85 32.83 -2.92
C SER A 8 -7.99 32.43 -4.11
N MET A 9 -8.21 33.12 -5.23
CA MET A 9 -7.52 32.94 -6.49
C MET A 9 -6.02 33.25 -6.32
N ALA A 10 -5.22 32.27 -5.91
CA ALA A 10 -3.76 32.36 -5.94
C ALA A 10 -3.11 30.96 -5.89
N LEU A 11 -3.40 30.12 -6.89
CA LEU A 11 -2.48 29.05 -7.28
C LEU A 11 -1.65 29.55 -8.48
N THR A 12 -0.81 30.56 -8.22
CA THR A 12 0.24 31.00 -9.15
C THR A 12 1.39 31.59 -8.35
N LEU A 13 2.55 30.92 -8.45
CA LEU A 13 3.92 31.33 -8.08
C LEU A 13 4.17 31.89 -6.67
N ALA A 14 4.82 31.09 -5.82
CA ALA A 14 5.92 31.56 -4.97
C ALA A 14 6.79 30.39 -4.46
N ALA A 15 7.37 29.63 -5.39
CA ALA A 15 8.69 29.06 -5.12
C ALA A 15 9.71 30.14 -5.48
N ILE A 16 10.57 30.52 -4.53
CA ILE A 16 11.67 31.50 -4.62
C ILE A 16 11.26 32.96 -4.37
N LEU A 17 11.21 33.39 -3.11
CA LEU A 17 12.05 34.47 -2.55
C LEU A 17 11.85 34.60 -1.03
N VAL A 18 12.90 34.33 -0.25
CA VAL A 18 12.99 34.84 1.13
C VAL A 18 13.36 36.32 1.04
N GLY A 19 12.57 37.22 1.65
CA GLY A 19 12.98 38.62 1.81
C GLY A 19 11.89 39.59 2.28
N LEU A 20 11.96 39.93 3.58
CA LEU A 20 11.54 41.20 4.19
C LEU A 20 10.06 41.66 4.09
N LEU A 21 9.27 41.26 5.10
CA LEU A 21 8.46 42.11 6.00
C LEU A 21 7.30 41.25 6.57
N GLY A 22 7.21 41.20 7.91
CA GLY A 22 6.31 40.29 8.61
C GLY A 22 4.82 40.55 8.36
N ALA A 23 4.11 39.51 7.92
CA ALA A 23 2.68 39.31 8.12
C ALA A 23 2.33 37.82 7.90
N ALA A 24 1.32 37.32 8.61
CA ALA A 24 0.96 35.91 8.78
C ALA A 24 0.43 35.21 7.49
N VAL A 25 1.33 34.73 6.63
CA VAL A 25 1.00 33.99 5.37
C VAL A 25 1.63 32.56 5.21
N PRO A 26 2.04 31.78 6.25
CA PRO A 26 2.39 30.35 6.04
C PRO A 26 1.26 29.33 6.24
N GLN A 27 0.26 29.58 7.10
CA GLN A 27 -0.72 28.53 7.49
C GLN A 27 -1.87 28.31 6.51
N ALA A 28 -2.32 29.35 5.80
CA ALA A 28 -3.47 29.24 4.88
C ALA A 28 -3.12 28.40 3.63
N HIS A 29 -1.92 28.59 3.06
CA HIS A 29 -1.47 27.80 1.91
C HIS A 29 -1.27 26.31 2.25
N ALA A 30 -0.77 25.98 3.45
CA ALA A 30 -0.63 24.59 3.88
C ALA A 30 -2.00 23.90 4.05
N ALA A 31 -3.00 24.61 4.58
CA ALA A 31 -4.36 24.07 4.73
C ALA A 31 -5.01 23.78 3.37
N ASP A 32 -4.87 24.69 2.39
CA ASP A 32 -5.40 24.49 1.04
C ASP A 32 -4.73 23.31 0.32
N VAL A 33 -3.42 23.09 0.54
CA VAL A 33 -2.69 21.94 0.00
C VAL A 33 -3.10 20.64 0.67
N GLN A 34 -3.34 20.64 1.99
CA GLN A 34 -3.85 19.45 2.69
C GLN A 34 -5.24 19.04 2.19
N LEU A 35 -6.10 20.01 1.87
CA LEU A 35 -7.40 19.73 1.28
C LEU A 35 -7.26 19.07 -0.10
N LEU A 36 -6.42 19.62 -0.97
CA LEU A 36 -6.09 19.03 -2.27
C LEU A 36 -5.55 17.59 -2.14
N GLN A 37 -4.56 17.39 -1.27
CA GLN A 37 -3.94 16.08 -1.06
C GLN A 37 -4.95 15.07 -0.51
N ARG A 38 -5.83 15.49 0.41
CA ARG A 38 -6.90 14.65 0.93
C ARG A 38 -7.89 14.24 -0.15
N ASP A 39 -8.32 15.18 -1.00
CA ASP A 39 -9.24 14.90 -2.10
C ASP A 39 -8.60 13.94 -3.11
N LEU A 40 -7.34 14.17 -3.49
CA LEU A 40 -6.59 13.27 -4.36
C LEU A 40 -6.44 11.88 -3.73
N ALA A 41 -6.12 11.79 -2.44
CA ALA A 41 -5.96 10.53 -1.74
C ALA A 41 -7.27 9.77 -1.59
N GLY A 42 -8.36 10.47 -1.26
CA GLY A 42 -9.72 9.93 -1.23
C GLY A 42 -10.17 9.38 -2.58
N LEU A 43 -9.67 9.94 -3.68
CA LEU A 43 -9.91 9.44 -5.04
C LEU A 43 -8.80 8.49 -5.54
N SER A 44 -7.89 8.03 -4.68
CA SER A 44 -6.79 7.10 -5.00
C SER A 44 -5.76 7.64 -6.02
N TYR A 45 -5.58 8.95 -6.12
CA TYR A 45 -4.52 9.60 -6.91
C TYR A 45 -3.27 9.92 -6.08
N ALA A 46 -3.38 9.90 -4.75
CA ALA A 46 -2.29 10.09 -3.81
C ALA A 46 -2.40 9.05 -2.67
N PRO A 47 -1.30 8.70 -1.99
CA PRO A 47 -1.39 7.94 -0.75
C PRO A 47 -1.95 8.82 0.38
N LEU A 48 -2.70 8.23 1.32
CA LEU A 48 -3.21 8.94 2.50
C LEU A 48 -2.09 9.48 3.41
N SER A 49 -0.90 8.86 3.35
CA SER A 49 0.32 9.31 4.04
C SER A 49 0.95 10.57 3.42
N GLY A 50 0.53 10.97 2.22
CA GLY A 50 1.03 12.16 1.51
C GLY A 50 0.28 13.47 1.85
N VAL A 51 -0.58 13.48 2.87
CA VAL A 51 -1.31 14.69 3.31
C VAL A 51 -0.47 15.46 4.34
N ASP A 52 0.60 16.09 3.87
CA ASP A 52 1.56 16.83 4.69
C ASP A 52 1.40 18.36 4.59
N GLY A 53 0.60 18.85 3.65
CA GLY A 53 0.42 20.27 3.36
C GLY A 53 1.55 20.90 2.55
N ILE A 54 2.44 20.07 1.98
CA ILE A 54 3.55 20.50 1.15
C ILE A 54 3.24 20.14 -0.30
N TYR A 55 3.21 21.15 -1.17
CA TYR A 55 3.05 20.95 -2.60
C TYR A 55 4.38 20.52 -3.23
N GLY A 56 4.81 19.29 -2.93
CA GLY A 56 6.05 18.69 -3.41
C GLY A 56 5.90 17.90 -4.72
N SER A 57 6.92 17.11 -5.05
CA SER A 57 6.92 16.24 -6.23
C SER A 57 5.78 15.22 -6.21
N GLN A 58 5.49 14.61 -5.05
CA GLN A 58 4.41 13.65 -4.90
C GLN A 58 3.03 14.27 -5.20
N THR A 59 2.75 15.45 -4.64
CA THR A 59 1.52 16.22 -4.92
C THR A 59 1.43 16.60 -6.39
N THR A 60 2.54 17.07 -6.98
CA THR A 60 2.61 17.42 -8.40
C THR A 60 2.31 16.22 -9.31
N ASP A 61 2.89 15.05 -9.03
CA ASP A 61 2.67 13.85 -9.83
C ASP A 61 1.25 13.27 -9.66
N SER A 62 0.69 13.38 -8.45
CA SER A 62 -0.71 13.05 -8.17
C SER A 62 -1.67 13.95 -8.96
N VAL A 63 -1.37 15.25 -9.05
CA VAL A 63 -2.13 16.22 -9.84
C VAL A 63 -2.01 15.92 -11.34
N ARG A 64 -0.82 15.63 -11.86
CA ARG A 64 -0.65 15.20 -13.26
C ARG A 64 -1.41 13.92 -13.58
N HIS A 65 -1.49 13.00 -12.63
CA HIS A 65 -2.28 11.77 -12.79
C HIS A 65 -3.78 12.09 -12.89
N PHE A 66 -4.29 12.87 -11.95
CA PHE A 66 -5.67 13.33 -11.99
C PHE A 66 -6.00 14.10 -13.28
N GLN A 67 -5.11 14.99 -13.72
CA GLN A 67 -5.27 15.75 -14.95
C GLN A 67 -5.35 14.85 -16.19
N ARG A 68 -4.45 13.85 -16.31
CA ARG A 68 -4.48 12.88 -17.41
C ARG A 68 -5.81 12.13 -17.47
N ASP A 69 -6.27 11.61 -16.34
CA ASP A 69 -7.50 10.82 -16.28
C ASP A 69 -8.74 11.67 -16.60
N ASN A 70 -8.71 12.97 -16.27
CA ASN A 70 -9.84 13.87 -16.49
C ASN A 70 -9.73 14.72 -17.76
N GLY A 71 -8.74 14.46 -18.63
CA GLY A 71 -8.58 15.15 -19.91
C GLY A 71 -8.20 16.63 -19.78
N LEU A 72 -7.47 16.98 -18.72
CA LEU A 72 -6.98 18.34 -18.45
C LEU A 72 -5.55 18.52 -18.97
N ALA A 73 -5.07 19.78 -19.02
CA ALA A 73 -3.66 20.05 -19.26
C ALA A 73 -2.80 19.39 -18.16
N VAL A 74 -1.75 18.65 -18.55
CA VAL A 74 -0.92 17.85 -17.64
C VAL A 74 0.32 18.65 -17.24
N ASP A 75 0.12 19.78 -16.59
CA ASP A 75 1.18 20.67 -16.11
C ASP A 75 1.65 20.29 -14.69
N GLY A 76 0.80 19.64 -13.91
CA GLY A 76 1.02 19.35 -12.50
C GLY A 76 0.64 20.51 -11.59
N ASP A 77 -0.03 21.53 -12.13
CA ASP A 77 -0.52 22.68 -11.38
C ASP A 77 -1.99 22.45 -11.00
N ALA A 78 -2.31 22.58 -9.71
CA ALA A 78 -3.69 22.54 -9.21
C ALA A 78 -4.42 23.87 -9.47
N GLY A 79 -4.39 24.36 -10.71
CA GLY A 79 -5.08 25.58 -11.12
C GLY A 79 -6.60 25.45 -11.10
N PRO A 80 -7.34 26.53 -11.45
CA PRO A 80 -8.80 26.57 -11.35
C PRO A 80 -9.53 25.43 -12.08
N ALA A 81 -9.04 25.02 -13.26
CA ALA A 81 -9.61 23.90 -14.01
C ALA A 81 -9.43 22.56 -13.28
N THR A 82 -8.22 22.30 -12.76
CA THR A 82 -7.90 21.11 -11.97
C THR A 82 -8.75 21.03 -10.71
N MET A 83 -8.84 22.13 -9.95
CA MET A 83 -9.64 22.19 -8.72
C MET A 83 -11.13 22.01 -9.00
N ALA A 84 -11.67 22.66 -10.04
CA ALA A 84 -13.07 22.50 -10.41
C ALA A 84 -13.41 21.05 -10.78
N ALA A 85 -12.55 20.37 -11.55
CA ALA A 85 -12.71 18.97 -11.89
C ALA A 85 -12.61 18.05 -10.65
N LEU A 86 -11.65 18.31 -9.77
CA LEU A 86 -11.44 17.55 -8.53
C LEU A 86 -12.67 17.66 -7.61
N THR A 87 -13.11 18.88 -7.32
CA THR A 87 -14.31 19.16 -6.54
C THR A 87 -15.54 18.50 -7.16
N ALA A 88 -15.71 18.58 -8.49
CA ALA A 88 -16.84 17.94 -9.17
C ALA A 88 -16.81 16.41 -8.99
N LYS A 89 -15.62 15.78 -9.06
CA LYS A 89 -15.45 14.34 -8.85
C LYS A 89 -15.79 13.93 -7.41
N VAL A 90 -15.33 14.69 -6.43
CA VAL A 90 -15.68 14.46 -5.01
C VAL A 90 -17.18 14.57 -4.80
N LYS A 91 -17.86 15.56 -5.38
CA LYS A 91 -19.32 15.70 -5.31
C LYS A 91 -20.08 14.52 -5.94
N GLN A 92 -19.56 13.95 -7.02
CA GLN A 92 -20.13 12.72 -7.60
C GLN A 92 -20.05 11.55 -6.63
N VAL A 93 -18.89 11.35 -5.99
CA VAL A 93 -18.70 10.32 -4.95
C VAL A 93 -19.65 10.54 -3.79
N GLN A 94 -19.72 11.76 -3.24
CA GLN A 94 -20.59 12.11 -2.13
C GLN A 94 -22.07 11.85 -2.43
N SER A 95 -22.52 12.23 -3.62
CA SER A 95 -23.90 12.01 -4.07
C SER A 95 -24.24 10.52 -4.15
N LYS A 96 -23.31 9.69 -4.61
CA LYS A 96 -23.48 8.23 -4.72
C LYS A 96 -23.35 7.51 -3.37
N ALA A 97 -22.49 8.00 -2.49
CA ALA A 97 -22.29 7.49 -1.15
C ALA A 97 -23.40 7.92 -0.16
N GLY A 98 -24.29 8.83 -0.56
CA GLY A 98 -25.43 9.26 0.25
C GLY A 98 -25.08 10.29 1.33
N THR A 99 -24.12 11.19 1.07
CA THR A 99 -23.73 12.28 1.97
C THR A 99 -23.83 13.65 1.30
N SER A 100 -23.61 14.72 2.05
CA SER A 100 -23.62 16.10 1.55
C SER A 100 -22.57 16.28 0.44
N ALA A 101 -23.00 16.81 -0.72
CA ALA A 101 -22.13 17.07 -1.87
C ALA A 101 -21.44 18.44 -1.77
N ASP A 102 -20.72 18.67 -0.67
CA ASP A 102 -19.97 19.92 -0.43
C ASP A 102 -18.67 20.00 -1.25
N GLY A 103 -18.23 18.87 -1.82
CA GLY A 103 -17.03 18.76 -2.64
C GLY A 103 -15.73 18.59 -1.84
N ASP A 104 -15.84 18.27 -0.56
CA ASP A 104 -14.72 18.00 0.33
C ASP A 104 -14.65 16.51 0.72
N TYR A 105 -13.51 15.84 0.48
CA TYR A 105 -13.27 14.47 0.92
C TYR A 105 -12.89 14.39 2.41
N GLY A 106 -13.65 15.07 3.27
CA GLY A 106 -13.48 15.08 4.72
C GLY A 106 -14.04 13.84 5.44
N PRO A 107 -14.07 13.84 6.78
CA PRO A 107 -14.50 12.69 7.59
C PRO A 107 -15.93 12.18 7.27
N ALA A 108 -16.84 13.08 6.90
CA ALA A 108 -18.20 12.71 6.52
C ALA A 108 -18.22 11.91 5.19
N THR A 109 -17.44 12.35 4.21
CA THR A 109 -17.25 11.64 2.93
C THR A 109 -16.58 10.29 3.14
N LEU A 110 -15.49 10.25 3.93
CA LEU A 110 -14.81 9.00 4.27
C LEU A 110 -15.76 7.98 4.91
N SER A 111 -16.55 8.40 5.89
CA SER A 111 -17.54 7.54 6.57
C SER A 111 -18.60 7.02 5.60
N ALA A 112 -19.13 7.91 4.74
CA ALA A 112 -20.15 7.54 3.75
C ALA A 112 -19.61 6.56 2.72
N VAL A 113 -18.36 6.74 2.26
CA VAL A 113 -17.72 5.81 1.32
C VAL A 113 -17.49 4.45 1.96
N ARG A 114 -17.03 4.38 3.22
CA ARG A 114 -16.93 3.11 3.96
C ARG A 114 -18.28 2.41 4.12
N ALA A 115 -19.32 3.16 4.43
CA ALA A 115 -20.68 2.62 4.53
C ALA A 115 -21.17 2.07 3.18
N TYR A 116 -20.91 2.81 2.09
CA TYR A 116 -21.21 2.37 0.73
C TYR A 116 -20.44 1.09 0.37
N GLN A 117 -19.13 1.06 0.60
CA GLN A 117 -18.26 -0.09 0.35
C GLN A 117 -18.74 -1.33 1.10
N SER A 118 -19.05 -1.19 2.40
CA SER A 118 -19.60 -2.27 3.23
C SER A 118 -20.92 -2.80 2.67
N ALA A 119 -21.85 -1.91 2.29
CA ALA A 119 -23.14 -2.29 1.72
C ALA A 119 -23.02 -3.01 0.36
N HIS A 120 -21.96 -2.70 -0.41
CA HIS A 120 -21.72 -3.26 -1.75
C HIS A 120 -20.63 -4.35 -1.76
N ARG A 121 -20.19 -4.83 -0.58
CA ARG A 121 -19.19 -5.90 -0.41
C ARG A 121 -17.84 -5.60 -1.08
N LEU A 122 -17.43 -4.34 -1.04
CA LEU A 122 -16.11 -3.89 -1.47
C LEU A 122 -15.14 -3.85 -0.29
N GLU A 123 -13.84 -3.70 -0.57
CA GLU A 123 -12.85 -3.36 0.45
C GLU A 123 -13.25 -2.05 1.16
N VAL A 124 -13.26 -2.06 2.49
CA VAL A 124 -13.77 -0.96 3.32
C VAL A 124 -12.60 -0.08 3.79
N ASP A 125 -11.92 0.57 2.85
CA ASP A 125 -10.79 1.46 3.12
C ASP A 125 -11.24 2.93 3.26
N GLY A 126 -12.40 3.30 2.72
CA GLY A 126 -12.92 4.66 2.63
C GLY A 126 -12.39 5.46 1.44
N ILE A 127 -11.64 4.82 0.55
CA ILE A 127 -11.08 5.40 -0.66
C ILE A 127 -12.03 5.11 -1.83
N ALA A 128 -12.45 6.15 -2.53
CA ALA A 128 -13.14 6.06 -3.80
C ALA A 128 -12.14 5.74 -4.92
N GLY A 129 -11.47 4.59 -4.81
CA GLY A 129 -10.59 4.05 -5.83
C GLY A 129 -11.36 3.49 -7.04
N PRO A 130 -10.67 2.88 -8.02
CA PRO A 130 -11.30 2.35 -9.22
C PRO A 130 -12.46 1.37 -8.96
N GLN A 131 -12.33 0.48 -7.96
CA GLN A 131 -13.40 -0.47 -7.59
C GLN A 131 -14.62 0.25 -7.02
N THR A 132 -14.41 1.17 -6.08
CA THR A 132 -15.47 1.97 -5.46
C THR A 132 -16.16 2.87 -6.48
N MET A 133 -15.40 3.58 -7.32
CA MET A 133 -15.95 4.44 -8.37
C MET A 133 -16.72 3.64 -9.44
N GLY A 134 -16.21 2.47 -9.82
CA GLY A 134 -16.89 1.57 -10.74
C GLY A 134 -18.25 1.10 -10.19
N ALA A 135 -18.29 0.69 -8.92
CA ALA A 135 -19.54 0.33 -8.25
C ALA A 135 -20.52 1.50 -8.14
N MET A 136 -20.01 2.72 -7.92
CA MET A 136 -20.80 3.96 -7.91
C MET A 136 -21.25 4.42 -9.31
N ASN A 137 -20.78 3.75 -10.37
CA ASN A 137 -20.95 4.16 -11.77
C ASN A 137 -20.48 5.62 -11.99
N ILE A 138 -19.30 5.92 -11.49
CA ILE A 138 -18.59 7.17 -11.69
C ILE A 138 -17.42 6.90 -12.63
N ASP A 139 -17.42 7.54 -13.79
CA ASP A 139 -16.32 7.44 -14.74
C ASP A 139 -15.08 8.11 -14.16
N ARG A 140 -14.05 7.30 -13.90
CA ARG A 140 -12.75 7.78 -13.43
C ARG A 140 -11.99 8.50 -14.55
N ILE A 141 -12.16 8.03 -15.79
CA ILE A 141 -11.54 8.59 -16.98
C ILE A 141 -12.63 9.27 -17.82
N THR A 142 -12.51 10.57 -18.10
CA THR A 142 -13.52 11.33 -18.86
C THR A 142 -13.42 11.14 -20.37
N SER A 143 -12.37 10.48 -20.86
CA SER A 143 -12.23 10.13 -22.28
C SER A 143 -12.96 8.82 -22.58
N SER A 144 -14.02 8.93 -23.39
CA SER A 144 -14.77 7.82 -23.94
C SER A 144 -13.87 6.87 -24.73
N GLY A 145 -13.47 5.76 -24.10
CA GLY A 145 -12.83 4.61 -24.72
C GLY A 145 -13.40 3.35 -24.08
N THR A 146 -14.28 2.67 -24.81
CA THR A 146 -14.96 1.44 -24.39
C THR A 146 -13.96 0.32 -24.09
N GLY A 147 -13.89 -0.14 -22.84
CA GLY A 147 -13.20 -1.38 -22.42
C GLY A 147 -12.51 -1.23 -21.06
N ALA A 148 -12.50 -2.29 -20.24
CA ALA A 148 -11.59 -2.36 -19.09
C ALA A 148 -10.19 -1.92 -19.53
N SER A 149 -9.60 -0.92 -18.85
CA SER A 149 -8.47 -0.15 -19.37
C SER A 149 -7.38 -1.06 -19.93
N SER A 150 -7.05 -0.88 -21.22
CA SER A 150 -5.95 -1.54 -21.91
C SER A 150 -4.65 -1.50 -21.09
N ASP A 151 -4.49 -0.44 -20.32
CA ASP A 151 -3.29 -0.13 -19.56
C ASP A 151 -3.19 -0.99 -18.29
N THR A 152 -4.31 -1.33 -17.64
CA THR A 152 -4.32 -2.25 -16.50
C THR A 152 -4.00 -3.68 -16.93
N LYS A 153 -4.56 -4.12 -18.07
CA LYS A 153 -4.23 -5.44 -18.61
C LYS A 153 -2.78 -5.52 -19.08
N LEU A 154 -2.23 -4.43 -19.64
CA LEU A 154 -0.82 -4.33 -20.00
C LEU A 154 0.07 -4.41 -18.75
N LEU A 155 -0.25 -3.63 -17.71
CA LEU A 155 0.44 -3.67 -16.41
C LEU A 155 0.46 -5.10 -15.85
N GLN A 156 -0.71 -5.72 -15.69
CA GLN A 156 -0.85 -7.06 -15.14
C GLN A 156 -0.10 -8.09 -15.97
N ARG A 157 -0.19 -8.02 -17.31
CA ARG A 157 0.55 -8.91 -18.21
C ARG A 157 2.05 -8.76 -18.05
N ASN A 158 2.55 -7.53 -17.92
CA ASN A 158 3.96 -7.28 -17.64
C ASN A 158 4.38 -7.81 -16.27
N LEU A 159 3.57 -7.60 -15.22
CA LEU A 159 3.83 -8.14 -13.88
C LEU A 159 3.82 -9.68 -13.86
N VAL A 160 2.91 -10.32 -14.59
CA VAL A 160 2.89 -11.79 -14.78
C VAL A 160 4.16 -12.24 -15.49
N GLY A 161 4.51 -11.60 -16.60
CA GLY A 161 5.67 -11.95 -17.40
C GLY A 161 7.00 -11.83 -16.65
N LEU A 162 7.10 -10.91 -15.69
CA LEU A 162 8.27 -10.76 -14.82
C LEU A 162 8.17 -11.56 -13.50
N GLY A 163 7.06 -12.29 -13.28
CA GLY A 163 6.86 -13.19 -12.15
C GLY A 163 6.47 -12.52 -10.82
N TYR A 164 5.88 -11.31 -10.87
CA TYR A 164 5.33 -10.62 -9.69
C TYR A 164 3.84 -10.91 -9.47
N LEU A 165 3.11 -11.29 -10.52
CA LEU A 165 1.69 -11.61 -10.47
C LEU A 165 1.45 -13.03 -11.00
N ALA A 166 0.46 -13.74 -10.44
CA ALA A 166 0.11 -15.09 -10.89
C ALA A 166 -0.48 -15.08 -12.31
N SER A 167 -0.23 -16.13 -13.10
CA SER A 167 -0.61 -16.20 -14.53
C SER A 167 -2.11 -16.02 -14.83
N GLY A 168 -2.99 -16.29 -13.86
CA GLY A 168 -4.43 -16.04 -13.93
C GLY A 168 -4.87 -14.62 -13.55
N GLY A 169 -3.94 -13.74 -13.17
CA GLY A 169 -4.23 -12.40 -12.61
C GLY A 169 -4.46 -11.29 -13.62
N VAL A 170 -4.56 -11.58 -14.93
CA VAL A 170 -4.81 -10.57 -15.98
C VAL A 170 -6.33 -10.44 -16.21
N ASP A 171 -7.01 -9.81 -15.26
CA ASP A 171 -8.46 -9.60 -15.29
C ASP A 171 -8.85 -8.16 -15.71
N GLY A 172 -7.88 -7.24 -15.80
CA GLY A 172 -8.09 -5.83 -16.07
C GLY A 172 -8.57 -5.04 -14.86
N ILE A 173 -8.50 -5.61 -13.65
CA ILE A 173 -8.92 -5.01 -12.38
C ILE A 173 -7.68 -4.79 -11.51
N TYR A 174 -7.43 -3.53 -11.14
CA TYR A 174 -6.40 -3.22 -10.15
C TYR A 174 -6.90 -3.58 -8.73
N GLY A 175 -6.88 -4.86 -8.42
CA GLY A 175 -7.25 -5.42 -7.11
C GLY A 175 -6.04 -5.72 -6.23
N PRO A 176 -6.25 -6.31 -5.03
CA PRO A 176 -5.20 -6.56 -4.05
C PRO A 176 -3.99 -7.33 -4.61
N ALA A 177 -4.22 -8.38 -5.40
CA ALA A 177 -3.14 -9.14 -6.03
C ALA A 177 -2.30 -8.30 -7.00
N THR A 178 -2.91 -7.35 -7.73
CA THR A 178 -2.18 -6.44 -8.62
C THR A 178 -1.39 -5.41 -7.80
N LYS A 179 -1.97 -4.89 -6.72
CA LYS A 179 -1.30 -3.97 -5.79
C LYS A 179 -0.08 -4.63 -5.14
N ASP A 180 -0.21 -5.85 -4.65
CA ASP A 180 0.90 -6.62 -4.04
C ASP A 180 2.04 -6.88 -5.04
N ALA A 181 1.67 -7.17 -6.29
CA ALA A 181 2.64 -7.34 -7.38
C ALA A 181 3.37 -6.02 -7.70
N VAL A 182 2.66 -4.88 -7.68
CA VAL A 182 3.26 -3.55 -7.89
C VAL A 182 4.19 -3.17 -6.73
N LEU A 183 3.77 -3.39 -5.48
CA LEU A 183 4.62 -3.17 -4.29
C LEU A 183 5.92 -3.97 -4.39
N SER A 184 5.81 -5.25 -4.77
CA SER A 184 6.96 -6.14 -4.94
C SER A 184 7.87 -5.66 -6.07
N PHE A 185 7.30 -5.25 -7.20
CA PHE A 185 8.06 -4.70 -8.32
C PHE A 185 8.78 -3.39 -7.96
N GLN A 186 8.11 -2.48 -7.25
CA GLN A 186 8.69 -1.22 -6.80
C GLN A 186 9.88 -1.45 -5.87
N SER A 187 9.73 -2.37 -4.91
CA SER A 187 10.79 -2.77 -3.99
C SER A 187 12.01 -3.32 -4.74
N ASP A 188 11.81 -4.24 -5.69
CA ASP A 188 12.90 -4.89 -6.45
C ASP A 188 13.61 -3.94 -7.44
N ASN A 189 13.09 -2.74 -7.67
CA ASN A 189 13.62 -1.77 -8.63
C ASN A 189 13.96 -0.42 -7.99
N GLY A 190 14.00 -0.34 -6.66
CA GLY A 190 14.38 0.87 -5.92
C GLY A 190 13.44 2.05 -6.16
N LEU A 191 12.15 1.78 -6.38
CA LEU A 191 11.12 2.80 -6.55
C LEU A 191 10.43 3.09 -5.20
N GLU A 192 9.67 4.19 -5.15
CA GLU A 192 8.73 4.42 -4.05
C GLU A 192 7.72 3.26 -3.98
N VAL A 193 7.61 2.62 -2.82
CA VAL A 193 6.80 1.41 -2.60
C VAL A 193 5.41 1.80 -2.10
N ASP A 194 4.65 2.46 -2.95
CA ASP A 194 3.30 2.98 -2.65
C ASP A 194 2.17 2.05 -3.15
N GLY A 195 2.52 1.03 -3.93
CA GLY A 195 1.56 0.10 -4.52
C GLY A 195 0.71 0.73 -5.61
N ILE A 196 1.18 1.85 -6.19
CA ILE A 196 0.53 2.58 -7.28
C ILE A 196 1.37 2.42 -8.54
N ALA A 197 0.75 1.95 -9.62
CA ALA A 197 1.36 1.90 -10.95
C ALA A 197 1.40 3.30 -11.61
N GLY A 198 2.13 4.23 -11.00
CA GLY A 198 2.36 5.58 -11.53
C GLY A 198 3.36 5.63 -12.70
N PRO A 199 3.66 6.81 -13.24
CA PRO A 199 4.56 6.96 -14.39
C PRO A 199 5.95 6.34 -14.18
N GLN A 200 6.53 6.48 -12.98
CA GLN A 200 7.84 5.90 -12.66
C GLN A 200 7.78 4.37 -12.65
N THR A 201 6.78 3.79 -11.99
CA THR A 201 6.52 2.35 -11.98
C THR A 201 6.30 1.81 -13.39
N ASN A 202 5.45 2.45 -14.19
CA ASN A 202 5.16 2.01 -15.55
C ASN A 202 6.38 2.14 -16.47
N ALA A 203 7.17 3.20 -16.34
CA ALA A 203 8.40 3.38 -17.12
C ALA A 203 9.44 2.32 -16.76
N ALA A 204 9.67 2.07 -15.47
CA ALA A 204 10.59 1.04 -15.00
C ALA A 204 10.14 -0.36 -15.43
N LEU A 205 8.84 -0.67 -15.31
CA LEU A 205 8.27 -1.95 -15.73
C LEU A 205 8.44 -2.16 -17.23
N THR A 206 8.09 -1.15 -18.03
CA THR A 206 8.27 -1.16 -19.49
C THR A 206 9.73 -1.34 -19.88
N ALA A 207 10.65 -0.60 -19.23
CA ALA A 207 12.09 -0.73 -19.47
C ALA A 207 12.59 -2.15 -19.15
N LYS A 208 12.13 -2.76 -18.05
CA LYS A 208 12.49 -4.13 -17.69
C LYS A 208 11.99 -5.15 -18.70
N VAL A 209 10.76 -4.99 -19.19
CA VAL A 209 10.20 -5.83 -20.26
C VAL A 209 11.02 -5.70 -21.54
N LYS A 210 11.41 -4.49 -21.92
CA LYS A 210 12.27 -4.25 -23.10
C LYS A 210 13.66 -4.90 -22.97
N GLN A 211 14.24 -4.92 -21.77
CA GLN A 211 15.48 -5.65 -21.51
C GLN A 211 15.30 -7.16 -21.74
N VAL A 212 14.22 -7.75 -21.21
CA VAL A 212 13.88 -9.16 -21.44
C VAL A 212 13.70 -9.45 -22.92
N GLN A 213 12.93 -8.63 -23.63
CA GLN A 213 12.68 -8.78 -25.07
C GLN A 213 13.98 -8.75 -25.89
N SER A 214 14.86 -7.81 -25.57
CA SER A 214 16.17 -7.68 -26.24
C SER A 214 17.04 -8.91 -26.03
N LYS A 215 17.05 -9.49 -24.82
CA LYS A 215 17.81 -10.70 -24.49
C LYS A 215 17.20 -11.98 -25.05
N ALA A 216 15.87 -12.04 -25.14
CA ALA A 216 15.13 -13.16 -25.73
C ALA A 216 15.11 -13.13 -27.27
N GLY A 217 15.60 -12.05 -27.90
CA GLY A 217 15.68 -11.93 -29.36
C GLY A 217 14.36 -11.58 -30.05
N THR A 218 13.51 -10.76 -29.40
CA THR A 218 12.24 -10.28 -29.97
C THR A 218 12.15 -8.75 -29.96
N SER A 219 11.10 -8.20 -30.56
CA SER A 219 10.84 -6.75 -30.59
C SER A 219 10.72 -6.17 -29.18
N ALA A 220 11.44 -5.07 -28.91
CA ALA A 220 11.46 -4.40 -27.62
C ALA A 220 10.36 -3.32 -27.50
N ASP A 221 9.10 -3.73 -27.65
CA ASP A 221 7.94 -2.84 -27.60
C ASP A 221 7.46 -2.52 -26.16
N GLY A 222 7.94 -3.25 -25.15
CA GLY A 222 7.56 -3.05 -23.75
C GLY A 222 6.27 -3.76 -23.32
N ASP A 223 5.72 -4.61 -24.19
CA ASP A 223 4.56 -5.45 -23.92
C ASP A 223 4.96 -6.93 -23.77
N TYR A 224 4.68 -7.52 -22.61
CA TYR A 224 4.86 -8.95 -22.37
C TYR A 224 3.73 -9.80 -23.00
N GLY A 225 3.43 -9.53 -24.27
CA GLY A 225 2.43 -10.21 -25.09
C GLY A 225 2.86 -11.59 -25.60
N PRO A 226 2.05 -12.22 -26.49
CA PRO A 226 2.32 -13.56 -27.02
C PRO A 226 3.69 -13.72 -27.69
N ALA A 227 4.19 -12.69 -28.39
CA ALA A 227 5.51 -12.72 -29.02
C ALA A 227 6.64 -12.78 -27.97
N THR A 228 6.56 -11.98 -26.92
CA THR A 228 7.50 -11.98 -25.79
C THR A 228 7.46 -13.32 -25.05
N LEU A 229 6.26 -13.83 -24.75
CA LEU A 229 6.07 -15.14 -24.14
C LEU A 229 6.74 -16.27 -24.95
N SER A 230 6.52 -16.29 -26.26
CA SER A 230 7.11 -17.30 -27.16
C SER A 230 8.64 -17.19 -27.19
N ALA A 231 9.19 -15.98 -27.24
CA ALA A 231 10.64 -15.75 -27.26
C ALA A 231 11.29 -16.17 -25.93
N VAL A 232 10.67 -15.89 -24.79
CA VAL A 232 11.18 -16.26 -23.47
C VAL A 232 11.17 -17.78 -23.30
N ARG A 233 10.11 -18.49 -23.75
CA ARG A 233 10.10 -19.96 -23.76
C ARG A 233 11.20 -20.56 -24.64
N ALA A 234 11.43 -19.99 -25.82
CA ALA A 234 12.52 -20.41 -26.69
C ALA A 234 13.89 -20.19 -26.04
N TYR A 235 14.09 -19.03 -25.40
CA TYR A 235 15.29 -18.74 -24.62
C TYR A 235 15.49 -19.74 -23.48
N GLN A 236 14.47 -19.99 -22.68
CA GLN A 236 14.51 -20.95 -21.57
C GLN A 236 14.87 -22.36 -22.05
N SER A 237 14.26 -22.83 -23.15
CA SER A 237 14.58 -24.13 -23.74
C SER A 237 16.04 -24.20 -24.22
N ALA A 238 16.57 -23.14 -24.82
CA ALA A 238 17.96 -23.09 -25.29
C ALA A 238 18.98 -23.08 -24.14
N HIS A 239 18.61 -22.51 -22.99
CA HIS A 239 19.45 -22.36 -21.81
C HIS A 239 19.18 -23.40 -20.71
N ARG A 240 18.37 -24.43 -21.01
CA ARG A 240 18.02 -25.53 -20.09
C ARG A 240 17.38 -25.06 -18.78
N LEU A 241 16.51 -24.04 -18.87
CA LEU A 241 15.68 -23.55 -17.78
C LEU A 241 14.29 -24.20 -17.84
N GLU A 242 13.50 -24.04 -16.77
CA GLU A 242 12.07 -24.36 -16.81
C GLU A 242 11.37 -23.51 -17.89
N VAL A 243 10.56 -24.15 -18.73
CA VAL A 243 9.92 -23.52 -19.90
C VAL A 243 8.50 -23.10 -19.56
N ASP A 244 8.37 -22.15 -18.64
CA ASP A 244 7.08 -21.60 -18.20
C ASP A 244 6.67 -20.35 -19.03
N GLY A 245 7.66 -19.66 -19.61
CA GLY A 245 7.49 -18.38 -20.30
C GLY A 245 7.49 -17.16 -19.38
N ILE A 246 7.91 -17.32 -18.13
CA ILE A 246 8.04 -16.25 -17.14
C ILE A 246 9.53 -15.87 -17.02
N ALA A 247 9.81 -14.57 -17.16
CA ALA A 247 11.12 -14.01 -16.84
C ALA A 247 11.26 -13.80 -15.33
N GLY A 248 11.19 -14.88 -14.56
CA GLY A 248 11.45 -14.88 -13.12
C GLY A 248 12.93 -14.71 -12.78
N PRO A 249 13.32 -14.80 -11.49
CA PRO A 249 14.71 -14.56 -11.05
C PRO A 249 15.76 -15.40 -11.79
N GLN A 250 15.49 -16.70 -11.99
CA GLN A 250 16.43 -17.60 -12.67
C GLN A 250 16.58 -17.25 -14.16
N THR A 251 15.46 -16.98 -14.84
CA THR A 251 15.45 -16.55 -16.24
C THR A 251 16.17 -15.21 -16.43
N MET A 252 15.88 -14.22 -15.58
CA MET A 252 16.53 -12.90 -15.63
C MET A 252 18.04 -12.98 -15.33
N ALA A 253 18.43 -13.78 -14.33
CA ALA A 253 19.84 -14.02 -14.02
C ALA A 253 20.58 -14.64 -15.21
N SER A 254 19.99 -15.65 -15.87
CA SER A 254 20.55 -16.23 -17.10
C SER A 254 20.67 -15.20 -18.23
N MET A 255 19.71 -14.27 -18.35
CA MET A 255 19.74 -13.18 -19.33
C MET A 255 20.73 -12.05 -18.98
N GLY A 256 21.36 -12.10 -17.80
CA GLY A 256 22.22 -11.03 -17.27
C GLY A 256 21.45 -9.75 -16.97
N ILE A 257 20.14 -9.85 -16.70
CA ILE A 257 19.30 -8.74 -16.28
C ILE A 257 19.33 -8.72 -14.75
N ALA A 258 19.90 -7.66 -14.19
CA ALA A 258 19.86 -7.46 -12.75
C ALA A 258 18.42 -7.30 -12.29
N ARG A 259 17.99 -8.27 -11.48
CA ARG A 259 16.91 -8.11 -10.52
C ARG A 259 17.62 -7.95 -9.19
N GLU A 260 17.63 -6.73 -8.63
CA GLU A 260 18.16 -6.52 -7.30
C GLU A 260 17.23 -7.22 -6.31
N LEU A 261 17.44 -8.53 -6.13
CA LEU A 261 17.00 -9.22 -4.94
C LEU A 261 17.94 -8.69 -3.85
N GLY A 262 17.44 -7.78 -3.02
CA GLY A 262 18.22 -7.06 -2.00
C GLY A 262 19.39 -7.88 -1.45
N GLY A 263 20.59 -7.53 -1.90
CA GLY A 263 21.78 -8.36 -1.70
C GLY A 263 23.03 -7.81 -2.38
N GLY A 264 23.68 -6.84 -1.73
CA GLY A 264 25.15 -6.71 -1.78
C GLY A 264 25.78 -5.48 -2.45
N SER A 265 25.97 -4.45 -1.61
CA SER A 265 27.16 -3.57 -1.54
C SER A 265 27.31 -2.41 -2.54
N SER A 266 26.92 -1.19 -2.13
CA SER A 266 27.80 -0.26 -1.39
C SER A 266 27.10 1.07 -1.05
N GLY A 267 26.97 1.38 0.25
CA GLY A 267 26.88 2.74 0.79
C GLY A 267 25.58 3.51 0.60
N GLY A 268 24.64 3.36 1.53
CA GLY A 268 23.48 4.26 1.68
C GLY A 268 22.45 3.68 2.64
N GLU A 269 22.32 4.27 3.82
CA GLU A 269 21.39 3.85 4.88
C GLU A 269 19.92 4.03 4.44
N SER A 270 19.28 2.96 3.98
CA SER A 270 17.83 2.77 3.94
C SER A 270 17.56 1.26 3.95
N GLY A 271 17.14 0.76 5.11
CA GLY A 271 17.19 -0.67 5.44
C GLY A 271 16.12 -1.50 4.73
N GLY A 272 16.56 -2.48 3.94
CA GLY A 272 15.71 -3.55 3.45
C GLY A 272 15.14 -4.42 4.58
N SER A 273 14.11 -5.21 4.26
CA SER A 273 13.50 -6.13 5.23
C SER A 273 14.54 -7.03 5.90
N PRO A 274 14.44 -7.25 7.22
CA PRO A 274 15.49 -7.92 7.95
C PRO A 274 15.53 -9.40 7.56
N SER A 275 16.73 -9.92 7.29
CA SER A 275 16.92 -11.32 6.94
C SER A 275 16.52 -12.23 8.11
N THR A 276 15.61 -13.17 7.88
CA THR A 276 15.29 -14.24 8.83
C THR A 276 16.20 -15.45 8.62
N PRO A 277 16.68 -16.10 9.70
CA PRO A 277 17.24 -17.45 9.60
C PRO A 277 16.21 -18.42 8.97
N PRO A 278 16.65 -19.55 8.38
CA PRO A 278 15.71 -20.56 7.88
C PRO A 278 14.71 -20.98 8.95
N LEU A 279 13.43 -20.71 8.70
CA LEU A 279 12.34 -21.00 9.64
C LEU A 279 11.79 -22.41 9.41
N SER A 280 11.55 -23.15 10.47
CA SER A 280 11.07 -24.54 10.41
C SER A 280 9.90 -24.78 11.37
N GLY A 281 9.17 -25.88 11.19
CA GLY A 281 8.03 -26.25 12.04
C GLY A 281 6.69 -25.73 11.55
N SER A 282 5.72 -25.68 12.47
CA SER A 282 4.35 -25.21 12.22
C SER A 282 4.30 -23.72 11.88
N ILE A 283 3.14 -23.23 11.44
CA ILE A 283 2.92 -21.79 11.21
C ILE A 283 3.25 -20.98 12.48
N ARG A 284 2.82 -21.46 13.64
CA ARG A 284 3.09 -20.84 14.94
C ARG A 284 4.57 -20.79 15.25
N ASP A 285 5.28 -21.89 15.01
CA ASP A 285 6.73 -21.97 15.24
C ASP A 285 7.48 -20.95 14.39
N LYS A 286 7.12 -20.81 13.12
CA LYS A 286 7.74 -19.86 12.19
C LYS A 286 7.48 -18.42 12.60
N ILE A 287 6.25 -18.08 13.02
CA ILE A 287 5.90 -16.74 13.51
C ILE A 287 6.76 -16.38 14.73
N VAL A 288 6.83 -17.27 15.73
CA VAL A 288 7.61 -17.02 16.95
C VAL A 288 9.10 -16.95 16.66
N GLN A 289 9.63 -17.81 15.77
CA GLN A 289 11.03 -17.73 15.34
C GLN A 289 11.36 -16.41 14.63
N ALA A 290 10.48 -15.97 13.71
CA ALA A 290 10.62 -14.68 13.03
C ALA A 290 10.59 -13.52 14.02
N ALA A 291 9.64 -13.51 14.96
CA ALA A 291 9.57 -12.48 15.99
C ALA A 291 10.84 -12.44 16.86
N ARG A 292 11.32 -13.61 17.30
CA ARG A 292 12.54 -13.73 18.11
C ARG A 292 13.79 -13.23 17.40
N SER A 293 13.90 -13.45 16.10
CA SER A 293 15.08 -13.05 15.33
C SER A 293 15.24 -11.53 15.24
N GLN A 294 14.20 -10.77 15.61
CA GLN A 294 14.17 -9.32 15.52
C GLN A 294 14.34 -8.62 16.88
N LEU A 295 14.50 -9.34 17.98
CA LEU A 295 14.65 -8.72 19.29
C LEU A 295 15.85 -7.77 19.36
N GLY A 296 15.60 -6.55 19.83
CA GLY A 296 16.60 -5.48 19.90
C GLY A 296 16.74 -4.67 18.62
N VAL A 297 15.97 -4.95 17.57
CA VAL A 297 15.87 -4.04 16.41
C VAL A 297 15.19 -2.75 16.84
N HIS A 298 15.84 -1.62 16.59
CA HIS A 298 15.31 -0.29 16.87
C HIS A 298 14.74 0.32 15.59
N GLU A 299 13.78 1.22 15.72
CA GLU A 299 13.47 2.13 14.63
C GLU A 299 14.64 3.08 14.36
N TRP A 300 14.68 3.57 13.14
CA TRP A 300 15.42 4.77 12.78
C TRP A 300 14.58 6.02 13.08
N ASN A 301 15.06 7.19 12.68
CA ASN A 301 14.36 8.45 12.94
C ASN A 301 12.93 8.46 12.36
N ASN A 302 12.00 9.05 13.11
CA ASN A 302 10.63 9.31 12.68
C ASN A 302 9.80 8.04 12.37
N ASN A 303 9.86 7.02 13.24
CA ASN A 303 9.20 5.71 13.07
C ASN A 303 9.62 4.90 11.83
N CYS A 304 10.73 5.27 11.18
CA CYS A 304 11.28 4.47 10.09
C CYS A 304 11.73 3.11 10.62
N ASN A 305 11.31 2.02 9.98
CA ASN A 305 11.50 0.67 10.49
C ASN A 305 11.73 -0.32 9.33
N PRO A 306 12.33 -1.48 9.58
CA PRO A 306 12.68 -2.42 8.50
C PRO A 306 11.47 -3.24 8.00
N TYR A 307 10.28 -3.06 8.56
CA TYR A 307 9.10 -3.88 8.28
C TYR A 307 8.11 -3.22 7.32
N GLY A 308 8.29 -1.94 7.00
CA GLY A 308 7.40 -1.17 6.13
C GLY A 308 7.70 0.33 6.13
N PRO A 309 6.73 1.18 5.76
CA PRO A 309 6.91 2.63 5.70
C PRO A 309 7.21 3.26 7.08
N CYS A 310 7.70 4.50 7.07
CA CYS A 310 8.04 5.26 8.28
C CYS A 310 6.79 5.78 9.00
N GLU A 311 6.18 4.92 9.81
CA GLU A 311 4.97 5.19 10.59
C GLU A 311 4.92 4.25 11.81
N PRO A 312 3.99 4.43 12.77
CA PRO A 312 3.87 3.50 13.89
C PRO A 312 3.80 2.04 13.43
N TRP A 313 4.80 1.24 13.79
CA TRP A 313 5.12 0.02 13.06
C TRP A 313 4.89 -1.29 13.83
N CYS A 314 4.13 -1.25 14.93
CA CYS A 314 3.79 -2.47 15.68
C CYS A 314 3.04 -3.49 14.81
N ALA A 315 2.10 -3.03 13.99
CA ALA A 315 1.35 -3.87 13.05
C ALA A 315 2.16 -4.29 11.82
N LEU A 316 3.07 -3.42 11.34
CA LEU A 316 4.00 -3.75 10.25
C LEU A 316 4.92 -4.91 10.68
N PHE A 317 5.50 -4.82 11.88
CA PHE A 317 6.28 -5.91 12.47
C PHE A 317 5.44 -7.18 12.65
N ALA A 318 4.29 -7.09 13.30
CA ALA A 318 3.45 -8.25 13.57
C ALA A 318 3.01 -8.96 12.27
N SER A 319 2.58 -8.20 11.26
CA SER A 319 2.15 -8.77 9.98
C SER A 319 3.32 -9.31 9.16
N TRP A 320 4.50 -8.69 9.26
CA TRP A 320 5.74 -9.24 8.72
C TRP A 320 6.04 -10.63 9.32
N THR A 321 5.90 -10.84 10.64
CA THR A 321 6.16 -12.17 11.23
C THR A 321 5.22 -13.25 10.68
N TRP A 322 3.97 -12.90 10.38
CA TRP A 322 2.99 -13.79 9.77
C TRP A 322 3.33 -14.12 8.31
N ARG A 323 3.84 -13.15 7.54
CA ARG A 323 4.36 -13.38 6.17
C ARG A 323 5.52 -14.35 6.16
N GLN A 324 6.42 -14.29 7.14
CA GLN A 324 7.53 -15.23 7.26
C GLN A 324 7.05 -16.69 7.46
N ALA A 325 5.84 -16.87 7.99
CA ALA A 325 5.20 -18.17 8.13
C ALA A 325 4.34 -18.59 6.93
N GLY A 326 4.29 -17.79 5.86
CA GLY A 326 3.53 -18.06 4.65
C GLY A 326 2.08 -17.56 4.67
N ILE A 327 1.71 -16.72 5.65
CA ILE A 327 0.37 -16.11 5.72
C ILE A 327 0.37 -14.85 4.87
N ASN A 328 -0.54 -14.78 3.88
CA ASN A 328 -0.71 -13.59 3.07
C ASN A 328 -1.52 -12.52 3.83
N PHE A 329 -0.86 -11.82 4.74
CA PHE A 329 -1.45 -10.75 5.55
C PHE A 329 -0.41 -9.66 5.82
N HIS A 330 -0.70 -8.43 5.42
CA HIS A 330 0.16 -7.27 5.62
C HIS A 330 -0.68 -6.05 5.98
N THR A 331 -0.31 -5.32 7.02
CA THR A 331 -1.05 -4.13 7.47
C THR A 331 -0.20 -3.25 8.37
N ALA A 332 -0.46 -1.94 8.33
CA ALA A 332 0.03 -0.96 9.29
C ALA A 332 -0.98 -0.65 10.42
N PHE A 333 -2.22 -1.14 10.31
CA PHE A 333 -3.27 -0.89 11.29
C PHE A 333 -3.51 -2.12 12.17
N SER A 334 -3.31 -1.95 13.48
CA SER A 334 -3.48 -3.05 14.45
C SER A 334 -4.89 -3.66 14.46
N GLY A 335 -5.93 -2.87 14.15
CA GLY A 335 -7.32 -3.34 14.13
C GLY A 335 -7.60 -4.36 13.01
N ASP A 336 -6.77 -4.42 11.97
CA ASP A 336 -6.95 -5.39 10.88
C ASP A 336 -6.72 -6.83 11.34
N PHE A 337 -5.92 -7.05 12.39
CA PHE A 337 -5.81 -8.39 12.99
C PHE A 337 -7.17 -8.85 13.55
N TYR A 338 -7.93 -7.97 14.20
CA TYR A 338 -9.27 -8.31 14.69
C TYR A 338 -10.19 -8.70 13.53
N TYR A 339 -10.19 -7.92 12.44
CA TYR A 339 -11.03 -8.20 11.28
C TYR A 339 -10.59 -9.46 10.54
N TYR A 340 -9.29 -9.71 10.44
CA TYR A 340 -8.75 -10.99 9.96
C TYR A 340 -9.31 -12.15 10.78
N GLY A 341 -9.20 -12.07 12.12
CA GLY A 341 -9.72 -13.11 13.01
C GLY A 341 -11.21 -13.35 12.82
N ARG A 342 -11.99 -12.27 12.70
CA ARG A 342 -13.44 -12.35 12.47
C ARG A 342 -13.76 -13.04 11.15
N ASN A 343 -13.04 -12.69 10.08
CA ASN A 343 -13.28 -13.21 8.73
C ASN A 343 -12.80 -14.66 8.56
N HIS A 344 -11.78 -15.08 9.33
CA HIS A 344 -11.22 -16.42 9.30
C HIS A 344 -11.75 -17.36 10.40
N GLY A 345 -12.62 -16.87 11.29
CA GLY A 345 -13.15 -17.65 12.41
C GLY A 345 -12.10 -17.98 13.49
N THR A 346 -11.05 -17.15 13.60
CA THR A 346 -9.92 -17.34 14.52
C THR A 346 -9.82 -16.26 15.61
N LEU A 347 -10.88 -15.46 15.78
CA LEU A 347 -10.97 -14.40 16.77
C LEU A 347 -11.37 -14.93 18.15
N HIS A 348 -10.61 -14.56 19.17
CA HIS A 348 -10.86 -14.85 20.59
C HIS A 348 -11.08 -13.52 21.36
N SER A 349 -12.30 -12.98 21.30
CA SER A 349 -12.65 -11.73 22.00
C SER A 349 -12.71 -11.86 23.52
N GLY A 350 -12.80 -13.08 24.05
CA GLY A 350 -12.71 -13.37 25.48
C GLY A 350 -11.28 -13.51 26.01
N LEU A 351 -10.27 -13.27 25.17
CA LEU A 351 -8.84 -13.47 25.48
C LEU A 351 -8.50 -14.90 25.97
N SER A 352 -9.35 -15.87 25.65
CA SER A 352 -9.23 -17.25 26.11
C SER A 352 -8.19 -18.02 25.29
N ASN A 353 -7.50 -18.96 25.94
CA ASN A 353 -6.57 -19.90 25.31
C ASN A 353 -5.48 -19.23 24.44
N PRO A 354 -4.73 -18.25 24.96
CA PRO A 354 -3.59 -17.67 24.24
C PRO A 354 -2.58 -18.75 23.85
N GLN A 355 -2.13 -18.74 22.60
CA GLN A 355 -1.11 -19.66 22.10
C GLN A 355 0.08 -18.92 21.50
N PRO A 356 1.28 -19.52 21.53
CA PRO A 356 2.42 -19.02 20.77
C PRO A 356 2.05 -18.79 19.29
N GLY A 357 2.47 -17.65 18.74
CA GLY A 357 2.20 -17.23 17.36
C GLY A 357 0.88 -16.49 17.16
N ASP A 358 -0.01 -16.43 18.15
CA ASP A 358 -1.21 -15.58 18.09
C ASP A 358 -0.82 -14.09 18.09
N ALA A 359 -1.63 -13.27 17.41
CA ALA A 359 -1.58 -11.82 17.57
C ALA A 359 -2.48 -11.39 18.75
N ILE A 360 -2.04 -10.44 19.55
CA ILE A 360 -2.82 -9.84 20.64
C ILE A 360 -2.97 -8.33 20.41
N VAL A 361 -4.22 -7.84 20.44
CA VAL A 361 -4.58 -6.48 20.01
C VAL A 361 -5.09 -5.66 21.19
N PHE A 362 -4.60 -4.42 21.31
CA PHE A 362 -4.82 -3.54 22.47
C PHE A 362 -5.63 -2.30 22.12
N GLY A 363 -6.37 -1.80 23.11
CA GLY A 363 -7.20 -0.60 23.01
C GLY A 363 -8.65 -0.88 23.41
N SER A 364 -9.57 -0.06 22.90
CA SER A 364 -11.01 -0.16 23.15
C SER A 364 -11.80 -0.81 22.01
N GLY A 365 -11.18 -1.04 20.86
CA GLY A 365 -11.81 -1.76 19.74
C GLY A 365 -11.12 -1.55 18.39
N PRO A 366 -11.58 -2.22 17.32
CA PRO A 366 -10.88 -2.29 16.02
C PRO A 366 -11.21 -1.15 15.06
N GLN A 367 -11.95 -0.11 15.46
CA GLN A 367 -12.61 0.81 14.53
C GLN A 367 -11.68 1.89 13.95
N SER A 368 -10.63 2.30 14.69
CA SER A 368 -9.76 3.41 14.33
C SER A 368 -8.37 3.27 14.97
N PRO A 369 -7.34 4.00 14.50
CA PRO A 369 -6.03 4.06 15.15
C PRO A 369 -6.08 4.52 16.62
N SER A 370 -7.06 5.36 16.98
CA SER A 370 -7.25 5.83 18.36
C SER A 370 -7.92 4.80 19.27
N THR A 371 -8.60 3.80 18.71
CA THR A 371 -9.31 2.75 19.46
C THR A 371 -8.57 1.41 19.42
N SER A 372 -7.82 1.13 18.34
CA SER A 372 -6.91 0.00 18.23
C SER A 372 -5.49 0.53 18.22
N THR A 373 -4.87 0.53 19.39
CA THR A 373 -3.67 1.33 19.66
C THR A 373 -2.38 0.55 19.50
N HIS A 374 -2.41 -0.77 19.63
CA HIS A 374 -1.20 -1.59 19.55
C HIS A 374 -1.50 -3.05 19.20
N VAL A 375 -0.49 -3.77 18.71
CA VAL A 375 -0.53 -5.22 18.50
C VAL A 375 0.83 -5.86 18.84
N GLY A 376 0.79 -7.08 19.36
CA GLY A 376 1.95 -7.90 19.65
C GLY A 376 1.80 -9.34 19.19
N ILE A 377 2.91 -10.08 19.15
CA ILE A 377 2.91 -11.52 18.90
C ILE A 377 3.11 -12.25 20.23
N ILE A 378 2.23 -13.17 20.58
CA ILE A 378 2.37 -14.02 21.76
C ILE A 378 3.53 -15.00 21.52
N GLU A 379 4.57 -14.90 22.35
CA GLU A 379 5.68 -15.85 22.36
C GLU A 379 5.37 -17.04 23.27
N LYS A 380 4.71 -16.79 24.40
CA LYS A 380 4.41 -17.81 25.40
C LYS A 380 3.19 -17.43 26.23
N ALA A 381 2.40 -18.43 26.63
CA ALA A 381 1.31 -18.30 27.57
C ALA A 381 1.58 -19.10 28.85
N TYR A 382 1.11 -18.59 29.98
CA TYR A 382 1.33 -19.18 31.31
C TYR A 382 0.01 -19.61 31.96
N ALA A 383 0.09 -20.58 32.86
CA ALA A 383 -1.07 -21.15 33.55
C ALA A 383 -1.80 -20.15 34.47
N ASP A 384 -1.12 -19.08 34.88
CA ASP A 384 -1.69 -17.98 35.67
C ASP A 384 -2.43 -16.93 34.82
N GLY A 385 -2.53 -17.16 33.50
CA GLY A 385 -3.20 -16.27 32.56
C GLY A 385 -2.33 -15.10 32.07
N THR A 386 -1.06 -15.02 32.46
CA THR A 386 -0.10 -14.07 31.88
C THR A 386 0.47 -14.57 30.55
N VAL A 387 1.04 -13.66 29.77
CA VAL A 387 1.70 -13.95 28.49
C VAL A 387 3.04 -13.24 28.39
N ASP A 388 3.98 -13.86 27.67
CA ASP A 388 5.11 -13.15 27.07
C ASP A 388 4.74 -12.80 25.62
N THR A 389 4.98 -11.56 25.23
CA THR A 389 4.87 -11.11 23.84
C THR A 389 6.21 -10.60 23.32
N ILE A 390 6.35 -10.63 22.00
CA ILE A 390 7.35 -9.86 21.27
C ILE A 390 6.58 -8.79 20.47
N GLU A 391 6.94 -7.53 20.69
CA GLU A 391 6.21 -6.38 20.18
C GLU A 391 7.16 -5.45 19.43
N GLY A 392 6.77 -5.04 18.22
CA GLY A 392 7.42 -3.95 17.48
C GLY A 392 6.87 -2.59 17.92
N ASN A 393 7.62 -1.54 17.63
CA ASN A 393 7.38 -0.17 18.10
C ASN A 393 7.06 -0.05 19.60
N ALA A 394 7.66 -0.93 20.40
CA ALA A 394 7.51 -0.93 21.84
C ALA A 394 8.70 -0.21 22.44
N SER A 395 8.51 1.07 22.79
CA SER A 395 9.62 1.96 23.13
C SER A 395 10.64 2.06 21.99
N ASP A 396 10.13 2.28 20.78
CA ASP A 396 10.92 2.53 19.57
C ASP A 396 11.83 1.33 19.18
N GLN A 397 11.48 0.12 19.64
CA GLN A 397 12.20 -1.12 19.35
C GLN A 397 11.31 -2.37 19.34
N VAL A 398 11.87 -3.48 18.88
CA VAL A 398 11.32 -4.82 19.07
C VAL A 398 11.78 -5.35 20.42
N MET A 399 10.84 -5.52 21.35
CA MET A 399 11.16 -5.98 22.71
C MET A 399 10.17 -7.03 23.23
N ARG A 400 10.63 -7.78 24.24
CA ARG A 400 9.77 -8.66 25.02
C ARG A 400 9.01 -7.90 26.09
N ARG A 401 7.77 -8.31 26.35
CA ARG A 401 6.97 -7.83 27.49
C ARG A 401 6.24 -9.00 28.15
N HIS A 402 6.08 -8.91 29.48
CA HIS A 402 5.36 -9.88 30.29
C HIS A 402 4.23 -9.19 31.06
N PHE A 403 2.99 -9.66 30.92
CA PHE A 403 1.81 -9.02 31.53
C PHE A 403 0.57 -9.93 31.48
N ASN A 404 -0.48 -9.53 32.19
CA ASN A 404 -1.83 -10.07 32.03
C ASN A 404 -2.57 -9.33 30.89
N PRO A 405 -3.06 -10.03 29.84
CA PRO A 405 -3.78 -9.43 28.72
C PRO A 405 -4.90 -8.45 29.09
N ALA A 406 -5.76 -8.84 30.02
CA ALA A 406 -6.95 -8.07 30.37
C ALA A 406 -6.58 -6.76 31.08
N THR A 407 -5.62 -6.79 32.01
CA THR A 407 -5.21 -5.58 32.75
C THR A 407 -4.40 -4.62 31.90
N ARG A 408 -3.76 -5.08 30.82
CA ARG A 408 -3.09 -4.23 29.83
C ARG A 408 -4.05 -3.67 28.76
N GLY A 409 -5.34 -4.00 28.82
CA GLY A 409 -6.33 -3.51 27.88
C GLY A 409 -6.27 -4.18 26.51
N ALA A 410 -5.92 -5.46 26.45
CA ALA A 410 -6.16 -6.26 25.25
C ALA A 410 -7.67 -6.46 25.06
N TYR A 411 -8.17 -6.28 23.84
CA TYR A 411 -9.59 -6.52 23.52
C TYR A 411 -9.79 -7.74 22.62
N ALA A 412 -8.71 -8.29 22.04
CA ALA A 412 -8.78 -9.48 21.22
C ALA A 412 -7.45 -10.23 21.17
N ILE A 413 -7.55 -11.56 21.05
CA ILE A 413 -6.48 -12.44 20.58
C ILE A 413 -6.93 -13.03 19.24
N VAL A 414 -6.00 -13.18 18.30
CA VAL A 414 -6.29 -13.64 16.94
C VAL A 414 -5.30 -14.73 16.57
N SER A 415 -5.81 -15.91 16.27
CA SER A 415 -4.98 -16.99 15.76
C SER A 415 -4.71 -16.87 14.26
N PRO A 416 -3.49 -17.17 13.80
CA PRO A 416 -3.20 -17.27 12.38
C PRO A 416 -4.03 -18.39 11.73
N SER A 417 -4.53 -18.18 10.52
CA SER A 417 -5.30 -19.21 9.80
C SER A 417 -4.39 -20.37 9.37
N GLY A 418 -4.90 -21.60 9.45
CA GLY A 418 -4.15 -22.82 9.13
C GLY A 418 -3.12 -23.26 10.18
N ALA A 419 -3.11 -22.63 11.36
CA ALA A 419 -2.14 -22.82 12.42
C ALA A 419 -2.63 -23.68 13.60
#